data_AF-A0A661FQT9-F1
#
_entry.id   AF-A0A661FQT9-F1
#
_cell.length_a   1.000
_cell.length_b   1.000
_cell.length_c   1.000
_cell.angle_alpha   90.00
_cell.angle_beta   90.00
_cell.angle_gamma   90.00
#
_symmetry.space_group_name_H-M   'P 1'
#
loop_
_entity.id
_entity.type
_entity.pdbx_description
1 polymer ?
#
loop_
_entity_poly.entity_id
_entity_poly.type
_entity_poly.pdbx_seq_one_letter_code
_entity_poly.pdbx_strand_id
1 'polypeptide(L)'
;KRRLVLIGDPDKRLREDPVRMLRAVRFAAKLDFTIDKSVEESMHGHQDLLKNVPAARLFDEFLKLFQAGFAHETFTLLRKYGLFGQLFVQTEKALDQNEKFLEFVQAALVNTDRRVAAGKSITPMFLIGVFLWEPVRHRAEELRSSEKMTVAQSLNIAAYEIAGMQQSRISIPKRFTAPMREMLAMQPRFDVRTGRRALKLLEHKRFRAAYDFMMLRAECGDFDRDAATFWTDVQNQDDEQRAISFALDGKPASRRRKRPRRRRKPAAGES
;
A
#
# COMPACT_ATOMS: atom_id res chain seq x y z
N LYS A 1 11.25 -15.35 -31.01
CA LYS A 1 10.43 -15.06 -29.81
C LYS A 1 8.97 -15.38 -30.12
N ARG A 2 8.23 -15.96 -29.16
CA ARG A 2 6.78 -16.20 -29.30
C ARG A 2 6.03 -14.87 -29.30
N ARG A 3 4.97 -14.76 -30.10
CA ARG A 3 4.19 -13.52 -30.24
C ARG A 3 2.77 -13.69 -29.72
N LEU A 4 2.25 -12.63 -29.11
CA LEU A 4 0.84 -12.53 -28.73
C LEU A 4 0.08 -11.82 -29.85
N VAL A 5 -0.93 -12.51 -30.39
CA VAL A 5 -1.84 -12.01 -31.42
C VAL A 5 -3.28 -12.04 -30.91
N LEU A 6 -4.11 -11.14 -31.42
CA LEU A 6 -5.56 -11.23 -31.25
C LEU A 6 -6.16 -12.08 -32.37
N ILE A 7 -7.20 -12.84 -32.05
CA ILE A 7 -7.97 -13.57 -33.06
C ILE A 7 -8.87 -12.57 -33.78
N GLY A 8 -8.69 -12.43 -35.09
CA GLY A 8 -9.38 -11.45 -35.94
C GLY A 8 -8.67 -10.10 -36.02
N ASP A 9 -9.39 -9.08 -36.50
CA ASP A 9 -8.89 -7.71 -36.67
C ASP A 9 -8.72 -6.99 -35.31
N PRO A 10 -7.49 -6.63 -34.89
CA PRO A 10 -7.22 -6.00 -33.59
C PRO A 10 -8.11 -4.79 -33.30
N ASP A 11 -8.31 -3.88 -34.25
CA ASP A 11 -9.07 -2.65 -34.04
C ASP A 11 -10.52 -2.93 -33.68
N LYS A 12 -11.17 -3.84 -34.41
CA LYS A 12 -12.54 -4.28 -34.11
C LYS A 12 -12.62 -4.91 -32.72
N ARG A 13 -11.68 -5.80 -32.38
CA ARG A 13 -11.68 -6.50 -31.10
C ARG A 13 -11.46 -5.53 -29.93
N LEU A 14 -10.60 -4.54 -30.07
CA LEU A 14 -10.37 -3.55 -29.01
C LEU A 14 -11.57 -2.61 -28.83
N ARG A 15 -12.27 -2.25 -29.91
CA ARG A 15 -13.51 -1.45 -29.83
C ARG A 15 -14.65 -2.20 -29.18
N GLU A 16 -14.81 -3.49 -29.49
CA GLU A 16 -15.80 -4.36 -28.84
C GLU A 16 -15.56 -4.51 -27.33
N ASP A 17 -14.29 -4.69 -26.93
CA ASP A 17 -13.93 -4.88 -25.53
C ASP A 17 -12.52 -4.32 -25.23
N PRO A 18 -12.43 -3.06 -24.76
CA PRO A 18 -11.15 -2.40 -24.50
C PRO A 18 -10.28 -3.10 -23.45
N VAL A 19 -10.90 -3.88 -22.55
CA VAL A 19 -10.19 -4.69 -21.53
C VAL A 19 -9.24 -5.71 -22.17
N ARG A 20 -9.44 -6.07 -23.45
CA ARG A 20 -8.51 -6.93 -24.19
C ARG A 20 -7.08 -6.37 -24.24
N MET A 21 -6.90 -5.05 -24.19
CA MET A 21 -5.58 -4.42 -24.10
C MET A 21 -4.87 -4.81 -22.79
N LEU A 22 -5.56 -4.70 -21.65
CA LEU A 22 -5.04 -5.08 -20.34
C LEU A 22 -4.73 -6.59 -20.29
N ARG A 23 -5.61 -7.41 -20.89
CA ARG A 23 -5.40 -8.87 -20.97
C ARG A 23 -4.19 -9.22 -21.83
N ALA A 24 -4.00 -8.55 -22.97
CA ALA A 24 -2.84 -8.74 -23.83
C ALA A 24 -1.55 -8.45 -23.07
N VAL A 25 -1.47 -7.32 -22.37
CA VAL A 25 -0.33 -6.98 -21.52
C VAL A 25 -0.09 -8.03 -20.43
N ARG A 26 -1.14 -8.43 -19.71
CA ARG A 26 -1.04 -9.45 -18.65
C ARG A 26 -0.48 -10.78 -19.18
N PHE A 27 -0.95 -11.23 -20.33
CA PHE A 27 -0.48 -12.48 -20.93
C PHE A 27 0.93 -12.36 -21.50
N ALA A 28 1.27 -11.21 -22.10
CA ALA A 28 2.62 -10.91 -22.57
C ALA A 28 3.63 -10.99 -21.42
N ALA A 29 3.35 -10.31 -20.30
CA ALA A 29 4.17 -10.34 -19.09
C ALA A 29 4.29 -11.76 -18.49
N LYS A 30 3.16 -12.47 -18.37
CA LYS A 30 3.14 -13.80 -17.76
C LYS A 30 3.88 -14.87 -18.57
N LEU A 31 3.79 -14.81 -19.90
CA LEU A 31 4.31 -15.85 -20.79
C LEU A 31 5.65 -15.49 -21.45
N ASP A 32 6.19 -14.30 -21.14
CA ASP A 32 7.35 -13.71 -21.83
C ASP A 32 7.16 -13.66 -23.36
N PHE A 33 5.98 -13.19 -23.78
CA PHE A 33 5.64 -13.03 -25.20
C PHE A 33 5.80 -11.58 -25.63
N THR A 34 6.24 -11.39 -26.87
CA THR A 34 6.22 -10.07 -27.50
C THR A 34 4.84 -9.82 -28.10
N ILE A 35 4.21 -8.68 -27.83
CA ILE A 35 2.95 -8.31 -28.48
C ILE A 35 3.23 -8.07 -29.97
N ASP A 36 2.40 -8.64 -30.86
CA ASP A 36 2.57 -8.43 -32.29
C ASP A 36 2.36 -6.97 -32.68
N LYS A 37 3.11 -6.49 -33.67
CA LYS A 37 3.12 -5.08 -34.09
C LYS A 37 1.72 -4.57 -34.45
N SER A 38 0.90 -5.40 -35.09
CA SER A 38 -0.49 -5.03 -35.44
C SER A 38 -1.36 -4.76 -34.20
N VAL A 39 -1.16 -5.53 -33.13
CA VAL A 39 -1.87 -5.36 -31.86
C VAL A 39 -1.32 -4.14 -31.10
N GLU A 40 0.00 -3.94 -31.14
CA GLU A 40 0.66 -2.79 -30.52
C GLU A 40 0.20 -1.46 -31.13
N GLU A 41 0.15 -1.35 -32.46
CA GLU A 41 -0.38 -0.15 -33.15
C GLU A 41 -1.83 0.12 -32.78
N SER A 42 -2.66 -0.93 -32.79
CA SER A 42 -4.07 -0.86 -32.40
C SER A 42 -4.25 -0.41 -30.95
N MET A 43 -3.43 -0.90 -30.02
CA MET A 43 -3.46 -0.50 -28.60
C MET A 43 -3.17 0.99 -28.42
N HIS A 44 -2.14 1.53 -29.08
CA HIS A 44 -1.82 2.96 -29.01
C HIS A 44 -2.96 3.83 -29.54
N GLY A 45 -3.61 3.41 -30.65
CA GLY A 45 -4.75 4.12 -31.22
C GLY A 45 -6.03 4.07 -30.37
N HIS A 46 -6.16 3.12 -29.45
CA HIS A 46 -7.41 2.83 -28.74
C HIS A 46 -7.30 2.87 -27.20
N GLN A 47 -6.15 3.23 -26.63
CA GLN A 47 -5.93 3.27 -25.17
C GLN A 47 -7.03 4.04 -24.40
N ASP A 48 -7.52 5.14 -24.97
CA ASP A 48 -8.54 5.99 -24.36
C ASP A 48 -9.90 5.31 -24.22
N LEU A 49 -10.16 4.23 -24.96
CA LEU A 49 -11.39 3.45 -24.81
C LEU A 49 -11.52 2.81 -23.43
N LEU A 50 -10.41 2.65 -22.69
CA LEU A 50 -10.46 2.20 -21.29
C LEU A 50 -11.29 3.15 -20.41
N LYS A 51 -11.39 4.45 -20.75
CA LYS A 51 -12.22 5.42 -20.02
C LYS A 51 -13.71 5.09 -20.06
N ASN A 52 -14.14 4.32 -21.06
CA ASN A 52 -15.54 3.91 -21.25
C ASN A 52 -15.86 2.57 -20.57
N VAL A 53 -14.84 1.88 -20.02
CA VAL A 53 -15.04 0.63 -19.30
C VAL A 53 -15.53 0.94 -17.88
N PRO A 54 -16.56 0.22 -17.37
CA PRO A 54 -17.01 0.40 -16.00
C PRO A 54 -15.88 0.28 -14.98
N ALA A 55 -15.77 1.24 -14.07
CA ALA A 55 -14.66 1.34 -13.11
C ALA A 55 -14.50 0.09 -12.22
N ALA A 56 -15.60 -0.62 -11.90
CA ALA A 56 -15.55 -1.89 -11.17
C ALA A 56 -14.88 -3.01 -11.98
N ARG A 57 -15.14 -3.07 -13.29
CA ARG A 57 -14.52 -4.04 -14.20
C ARG A 57 -13.03 -3.77 -14.37
N LEU A 58 -12.62 -2.50 -14.40
CA LEU A 58 -11.21 -2.12 -14.37
C LEU A 58 -10.53 -2.52 -13.05
N PHE A 59 -11.25 -2.48 -11.92
CA PHE A 59 -10.73 -2.97 -10.64
C PHE A 59 -10.49 -4.48 -10.66
N ASP A 60 -11.40 -5.27 -11.24
CA ASP A 60 -11.20 -6.71 -11.38
C ASP A 60 -9.98 -7.04 -12.24
N GLU A 61 -9.73 -6.26 -13.30
CA GLU A 61 -8.52 -6.42 -14.12
C GLU A 61 -7.27 -5.95 -13.38
N PHE A 62 -7.32 -4.86 -12.62
CA PHE A 62 -6.23 -4.45 -11.74
C PHE A 62 -5.79 -5.58 -10.80
N LEU A 63 -6.73 -6.28 -10.17
CA LEU A 63 -6.40 -7.44 -9.32
C LEU A 63 -5.68 -8.53 -10.11
N LYS A 64 -6.18 -8.87 -11.31
CA LYS A 64 -5.57 -9.91 -12.16
C LYS A 64 -4.18 -9.52 -12.68
N LEU A 65 -3.97 -8.24 -12.96
CA LEU A 65 -2.70 -7.70 -13.46
C LEU A 65 -1.59 -7.85 -12.40
N PHE A 66 -1.88 -7.46 -11.16
CA PHE A 66 -0.85 -7.31 -10.13
C PHE A 66 -0.79 -8.43 -9.09
N GLN A 67 -1.69 -9.41 -9.12
CA GLN A 67 -1.66 -10.57 -8.19
C GLN A 67 -1.19 -11.86 -8.84
N ALA A 68 -0.80 -11.83 -10.11
CA ALA A 68 -0.40 -13.02 -10.87
C ALA A 68 1.08 -13.41 -10.71
N GLY A 69 1.88 -12.66 -9.96
CA GLY A 69 3.33 -12.90 -9.78
C GLY A 69 4.21 -12.36 -10.92
N PHE A 70 3.66 -11.47 -11.76
CA PHE A 70 4.38 -10.77 -12.83
C PHE A 70 4.05 -9.27 -12.83
N ALA A 71 3.82 -8.71 -11.64
CA ALA A 71 3.39 -7.35 -11.38
C ALA A 71 4.39 -6.32 -11.92
N HIS A 72 5.70 -6.57 -11.75
CA HIS A 72 6.74 -5.65 -12.24
C HIS A 72 6.74 -5.55 -13.77
N GLU A 73 6.79 -6.70 -14.45
CA GLU A 73 6.79 -6.73 -15.92
C GLU A 73 5.46 -6.20 -16.48
N THR A 74 4.34 -6.54 -15.84
CA THR A 74 3.03 -6.02 -16.20
C THR A 74 2.98 -4.50 -16.11
N PHE A 75 3.52 -3.91 -15.04
CA PHE A 75 3.61 -2.46 -14.88
C PHE A 75 4.44 -1.80 -15.99
N THR A 76 5.63 -2.35 -16.28
CA THR A 76 6.52 -1.86 -17.34
C THR A 76 5.81 -1.83 -18.68
N LEU A 77 5.13 -2.92 -19.04
CA LEU A 77 4.37 -2.99 -20.30
C LEU A 77 3.14 -2.07 -20.29
N LEU A 78 2.42 -1.95 -19.17
CA LEU A 78 1.29 -1.01 -19.07
C LEU A 78 1.73 0.43 -19.30
N ARG A 79 2.88 0.84 -18.76
CA ARG A 79 3.45 2.17 -19.01
C ARG A 79 3.93 2.32 -20.45
N LYS A 80 4.68 1.34 -20.97
CA LYS A 80 5.15 1.31 -22.36
C LYS A 80 4.02 1.57 -23.36
N TYR A 81 2.85 0.96 -23.13
CA TYR A 81 1.68 1.07 -24.02
C TYR A 81 0.69 2.17 -23.61
N GLY A 82 1.05 3.08 -22.69
CA GLY A 82 0.19 4.19 -22.26
C GLY A 82 -1.09 3.80 -21.51
N LEU A 83 -1.22 2.53 -21.13
CA LEU A 83 -2.41 1.99 -20.47
C LEU A 83 -2.44 2.28 -18.97
N PHE A 84 -1.27 2.38 -18.32
CA PHE A 84 -1.22 2.67 -16.89
C PHE A 84 -1.83 4.05 -16.57
N GLY A 85 -1.52 5.06 -17.39
CA GLY A 85 -2.09 6.42 -17.23
C GLY A 85 -3.61 6.48 -17.38
N GLN A 86 -4.23 5.52 -18.09
CA GLN A 86 -5.69 5.42 -18.19
C GLN A 86 -6.32 4.90 -16.89
N LEU A 87 -5.56 4.10 -16.13
CA LEU A 87 -5.95 3.49 -14.88
C LEU A 87 -5.65 4.40 -13.68
N PHE A 88 -4.44 4.95 -13.60
CA PHE A 88 -3.94 5.75 -12.47
C PHE A 88 -3.36 7.08 -12.95
N VAL A 89 -4.23 7.99 -13.40
CA VAL A 89 -3.84 9.28 -13.99
C VAL A 89 -2.92 10.09 -13.09
N GLN A 90 -3.23 10.19 -11.79
CA GLN A 90 -2.44 10.99 -10.84
C GLN A 90 -1.09 10.34 -10.53
N THR A 91 -1.07 9.01 -10.38
CA THR A 91 0.17 8.26 -10.19
C THR A 91 1.08 8.40 -11.41
N GLU A 92 0.56 8.26 -12.63
CA GLU A 92 1.38 8.37 -13.84
C GLU A 92 2.05 9.73 -13.94
N LYS A 93 1.31 10.82 -13.68
CA LYS A 93 1.88 12.17 -13.62
C LYS A 93 2.98 12.29 -12.56
N ALA A 94 2.80 11.70 -11.38
CA ALA A 94 3.81 11.72 -10.33
C ALA A 94 5.06 10.90 -10.71
N LEU A 95 4.87 9.76 -11.40
CA LEU A 95 5.98 8.92 -11.90
C LEU A 95 6.85 9.65 -12.93
N ASP A 96 6.24 10.47 -13.80
CA ASP A 96 6.98 11.26 -14.79
C ASP A 96 7.81 12.39 -14.18
N GLN A 97 7.49 12.79 -12.95
CA GLN A 97 8.13 13.91 -12.25
C GLN A 97 9.12 13.48 -11.17
N ASN A 98 9.05 12.22 -10.73
CA ASN A 98 9.82 11.72 -9.59
C ASN A 98 10.38 10.32 -9.87
N GLU A 99 11.67 10.26 -10.26
CA GLU A 99 12.39 9.01 -10.51
C GLU A 99 12.45 8.11 -9.27
N LYS A 100 12.63 8.67 -8.08
CA LYS A 100 12.63 7.89 -6.82
C LYS A 100 11.27 7.25 -6.54
N PHE A 101 10.18 7.90 -6.95
CA PHE A 101 8.86 7.30 -6.84
C PHE A 101 8.69 6.13 -7.81
N LEU A 102 9.25 6.22 -9.01
CA LEU A 102 9.30 5.09 -9.95
C LEU A 102 10.09 3.91 -9.36
N GLU A 103 11.27 4.16 -8.78
CA GLU A 103 12.08 3.14 -8.10
C GLU A 103 11.30 2.50 -6.94
N PHE A 104 10.61 3.30 -6.14
CA PHE A 104 9.76 2.84 -5.03
C PHE A 104 8.63 1.91 -5.52
N VAL A 105 7.93 2.31 -6.58
CA VAL A 105 6.87 1.48 -7.18
C VAL A 105 7.45 0.19 -7.76
N GLN A 106 8.56 0.25 -8.49
CA GLN A 106 9.20 -0.93 -9.06
C GLN A 106 9.68 -1.90 -7.98
N ALA A 107 10.32 -1.41 -6.91
CA ALA A 107 10.74 -2.23 -5.77
C ALA A 107 9.55 -2.95 -5.11
N ALA A 108 8.43 -2.26 -4.92
CA ALA A 108 7.21 -2.85 -4.38
C ALA A 108 6.67 -3.99 -5.25
N LEU A 109 6.69 -3.81 -6.57
CA LEU A 109 6.18 -4.80 -7.53
C LEU A 109 7.11 -6.02 -7.63
N VAL A 110 8.43 -5.82 -7.60
CA VAL A 110 9.40 -6.93 -7.53
C VAL A 110 9.22 -7.73 -6.23
N ASN A 111 9.04 -7.05 -5.09
CA ASN A 111 8.78 -7.71 -3.81
C ASN A 111 7.44 -8.45 -3.80
N THR A 112 6.44 -7.91 -4.50
CA THR A 112 5.14 -8.56 -4.72
C THR A 112 5.28 -9.84 -5.52
N ASP A 113 6.06 -9.83 -6.60
CA ASP A 113 6.31 -11.02 -7.43
C ASP A 113 7.03 -12.11 -6.65
N ARG A 114 8.06 -11.74 -5.87
CA ARG A 114 8.76 -12.67 -4.96
C ARG A 114 7.81 -13.30 -3.94
N ARG A 115 6.85 -12.54 -3.39
CA ARG A 115 5.85 -13.09 -2.44
C ARG A 115 4.95 -14.13 -3.09
N VAL A 116 4.46 -13.87 -4.31
CA VAL A 116 3.61 -14.84 -5.05
C VAL A 116 4.39 -16.10 -5.36
N ALA A 117 5.63 -15.96 -5.84
CA ALA A 117 6.51 -17.09 -6.12
C ALA A 117 6.76 -17.95 -4.87
N ALA A 118 6.81 -17.33 -3.68
CA ALA A 118 6.90 -18.02 -2.40
C ALA A 118 5.56 -18.55 -1.84
N GLY A 119 4.48 -18.53 -2.63
CA GLY A 119 3.14 -18.99 -2.22
C GLY A 119 2.46 -18.12 -1.15
N LYS A 120 2.98 -16.91 -0.89
CA LYS A 120 2.43 -16.00 0.11
C LYS A 120 1.31 -15.15 -0.50
N SER A 121 0.30 -14.86 0.31
CA SER A 121 -0.77 -13.94 -0.10
C SER A 121 -0.27 -12.49 -0.24
N ILE A 122 -0.83 -11.80 -1.22
CA ILE A 122 -0.71 -10.35 -1.40
C ILE A 122 -2.02 -9.69 -0.96
N THR A 123 -1.94 -8.54 -0.33
CA THR A 123 -3.10 -7.71 -0.03
C THR A 123 -3.22 -6.56 -1.01
N PRO A 124 -4.32 -6.43 -1.78
CA PRO A 124 -4.46 -5.35 -2.77
C PRO A 124 -4.37 -3.95 -2.16
N MET A 125 -4.77 -3.76 -0.89
CA MET A 125 -4.65 -2.47 -0.21
C MET A 125 -3.20 -1.95 -0.12
N PHE A 126 -2.21 -2.86 -0.08
CA PHE A 126 -0.80 -2.47 -0.02
C PHE A 126 -0.35 -1.86 -1.35
N LEU A 127 -0.59 -2.55 -2.47
CA LEU A 127 -0.25 -2.06 -3.80
C LEU A 127 -0.99 -0.78 -4.17
N ILE A 128 -2.26 -0.66 -3.77
CA ILE A 128 -3.01 0.59 -3.94
C ILE A 128 -2.34 1.72 -3.14
N GLY A 129 -1.93 1.44 -1.90
CA GLY A 129 -1.18 2.40 -1.09
C GLY A 129 0.14 2.81 -1.74
N VAL A 130 0.85 1.88 -2.37
CA VAL A 130 2.09 2.15 -3.12
C VAL A 130 1.83 3.07 -4.30
N PHE A 131 0.87 2.73 -5.16
CA PHE A 131 0.56 3.54 -6.34
C PHE A 131 0.03 4.93 -5.97
N LEU A 132 -0.67 5.07 -4.85
CA LEU A 132 -1.22 6.36 -4.44
C LEU A 132 -0.28 7.15 -3.52
N TRP A 133 0.90 6.62 -3.17
CA TRP A 133 1.75 7.21 -2.12
C TRP A 133 2.17 8.65 -2.42
N GLU A 134 2.76 8.89 -3.58
CA GLU A 134 3.26 10.22 -3.94
C GLU A 134 2.13 11.24 -4.17
N PRO A 135 1.03 10.91 -4.88
CA PRO A 135 -0.14 11.78 -4.92
C PRO A 135 -0.68 12.13 -3.53
N VAL A 136 -0.71 11.16 -2.60
CA VAL A 136 -1.14 11.40 -1.22
C VAL A 136 -0.17 12.30 -0.47
N ARG A 137 1.14 12.13 -0.62
CA ARG A 137 2.14 12.98 0.02
C ARG A 137 2.04 14.42 -0.45
N HIS A 138 1.94 14.65 -1.76
CA HIS A 138 1.78 16.00 -2.32
C HIS A 138 0.54 16.69 -1.74
N ARG A 139 -0.60 16.00 -1.76
CA ARG A 139 -1.83 16.56 -1.21
C ARG A 139 -1.77 16.78 0.30
N ALA A 140 -1.12 15.88 1.03
CA ALA A 140 -0.93 16.02 2.48
C ALA A 140 -0.05 17.22 2.83
N GLU A 141 0.93 17.56 1.99
CA GLU A 141 1.79 18.73 2.18
C GLU A 141 1.01 20.04 1.91
N GLU A 142 0.22 20.09 0.83
CA GLU A 142 -0.68 21.21 0.56
C GLU A 142 -1.61 21.49 1.75
N LEU A 143 -2.30 20.46 2.26
CA LEU A 143 -3.20 20.57 3.42
C LEU A 143 -2.49 21.09 4.67
N ARG A 144 -1.25 20.65 4.92
CA ARG A 144 -0.46 21.14 6.06
C ARG A 144 -0.02 22.59 5.91
N SER A 145 0.19 23.04 4.68
CA SER A 145 0.57 24.44 4.41
C SER A 145 -0.60 25.40 4.65
N SER A 146 -1.84 24.95 4.40
CA SER A 146 -3.05 25.76 4.58
C SER A 146 -3.71 25.63 5.95
N GLU A 147 -3.51 24.51 6.65
CA GLU A 147 -4.19 24.20 7.91
C GLU A 147 -3.22 23.71 9.00
N LYS A 148 -3.52 24.00 10.28
CA LYS A 148 -2.72 23.50 11.42
C LYS A 148 -3.05 22.03 11.71
N MET A 149 -2.46 21.11 10.93
CA MET A 149 -2.65 19.67 11.07
C MET A 149 -1.34 18.92 11.34
N THR A 150 -1.43 17.80 12.06
CA THR A 150 -0.30 16.85 12.18
C THR A 150 -0.10 16.09 10.86
N VAL A 151 1.11 15.55 10.64
CA VAL A 151 1.43 14.74 9.44
C VAL A 151 0.51 13.53 9.31
N ALA A 152 0.18 12.85 10.40
CA ALA A 152 -0.73 11.71 10.36
C ALA A 152 -2.16 12.10 9.98
N GLN A 153 -2.65 13.26 10.45
CA GLN A 153 -3.98 13.77 10.07
C GLN A 153 -4.03 14.16 8.60
N SER A 154 -3.02 14.89 8.10
CA SER A 154 -2.99 15.32 6.70
C SER A 154 -2.89 14.14 5.75
N LEU A 155 -2.04 13.14 6.05
CA LEU A 155 -1.98 11.89 5.28
C LEU A 155 -3.32 11.15 5.25
N ASN A 156 -4.05 11.13 6.37
CA ASN A 156 -5.34 10.43 6.43
C ASN A 156 -6.41 11.09 5.54
N ILE A 157 -6.46 12.42 5.53
CA ILE A 157 -7.38 13.22 4.71
C ILE A 157 -6.96 13.16 3.24
N ALA A 158 -5.69 13.40 2.93
CA ALA A 158 -5.17 13.30 1.58
C ALA A 158 -5.44 11.90 0.98
N ALA A 159 -5.18 10.84 1.73
CA ALA A 159 -5.47 9.47 1.27
C ALA A 159 -6.97 9.21 1.07
N TYR A 160 -7.87 9.91 1.76
CA TYR A 160 -9.30 9.87 1.47
C TYR A 160 -9.64 10.58 0.16
N GLU A 161 -9.14 11.80 -0.03
CA GLU A 161 -9.41 12.63 -1.21
C GLU A 161 -8.86 11.98 -2.48
N ILE A 162 -7.59 11.58 -2.48
CA ILE A 162 -6.94 10.91 -3.62
C ILE A 162 -7.65 9.60 -3.95
N ALA A 163 -7.97 8.77 -2.95
CA ALA A 163 -8.71 7.54 -3.19
C ALA A 163 -10.12 7.80 -3.74
N GLY A 164 -10.77 8.91 -3.32
CA GLY A 164 -12.06 9.35 -3.84
C GLY A 164 -11.98 9.76 -5.32
N MET A 165 -10.97 10.53 -5.71
CA MET A 165 -10.73 10.88 -7.11
C MET A 165 -10.46 9.64 -7.97
N GLN A 166 -9.68 8.69 -7.44
CA GLN A 166 -9.35 7.43 -8.11
C GLN A 166 -10.59 6.56 -8.40
N GLN A 167 -11.67 6.66 -7.60
CA GLN A 167 -12.91 5.87 -7.79
C GLN A 167 -13.53 6.04 -9.19
N SER A 168 -13.36 7.21 -9.80
CA SER A 168 -13.90 7.52 -11.13
C SER A 168 -13.26 6.70 -12.26
N ARG A 169 -12.02 6.23 -12.06
CA ARG A 169 -11.28 5.40 -13.01
C ARG A 169 -11.31 3.94 -12.63
N ILE A 170 -11.09 3.65 -11.35
CA ILE A 170 -11.09 2.29 -10.82
C ILE A 170 -11.88 2.31 -9.53
N SER A 171 -12.99 1.58 -9.49
CA SER A 171 -13.84 1.56 -8.30
C SER A 171 -13.22 0.64 -7.27
N ILE A 172 -12.45 1.22 -6.33
CA ILE A 172 -11.77 0.49 -5.28
C ILE A 172 -12.72 0.31 -4.10
N PRO A 173 -13.12 -0.92 -3.74
CA PRO A 173 -13.99 -1.16 -2.59
C PRO A 173 -13.47 -0.57 -1.27
N LYS A 174 -14.37 -0.08 -0.42
CA LYS A 174 -14.05 0.49 0.91
C LYS A 174 -13.23 -0.46 1.80
N ARG A 175 -13.44 -1.78 1.65
CA ARG A 175 -12.66 -2.82 2.35
C ARG A 175 -11.16 -2.76 2.05
N PHE A 176 -10.75 -2.12 0.96
CA PHE A 176 -9.34 -1.90 0.62
C PHE A 176 -8.90 -0.46 0.90
N THR A 177 -9.72 0.55 0.61
CA THR A 177 -9.33 1.96 0.84
C THR A 177 -9.21 2.31 2.31
N ALA A 178 -10.11 1.83 3.17
CA ALA A 178 -10.06 2.11 4.61
C ALA A 178 -8.76 1.59 5.28
N PRO A 179 -8.39 0.30 5.16
CA PRO A 179 -7.14 -0.16 5.75
C PRO A 179 -5.88 0.37 5.04
N MET A 180 -5.96 0.70 3.74
CA MET A 180 -4.88 1.41 3.04
C MET A 180 -4.61 2.78 3.67
N ARG A 181 -5.67 3.57 3.92
CA ARG A 181 -5.55 4.88 4.60
C ARG A 181 -4.98 4.76 6.01
N GLU A 182 -5.42 3.76 6.78
CA GLU A 182 -4.85 3.48 8.10
C GLU A 182 -3.33 3.19 8.00
N MET A 183 -2.93 2.33 7.05
CA MET A 183 -1.52 1.99 6.81
C MET A 183 -0.66 3.21 6.46
N LEU A 184 -1.15 4.09 5.58
CA LEU A 184 -0.44 5.32 5.17
C LEU A 184 -0.35 6.33 6.32
N ALA A 185 -1.44 6.55 7.06
CA ALA A 185 -1.47 7.47 8.19
C ALA A 185 -0.62 6.99 9.38
N MET A 186 -0.28 5.70 9.44
CA MET A 186 0.64 5.15 10.44
C MET A 186 2.12 5.45 10.15
N GLN A 187 2.48 5.86 8.92
CA GLN A 187 3.88 6.05 8.52
C GLN A 187 4.67 7.00 9.45
N PRO A 188 4.15 8.17 9.87
CA PRO A 188 4.87 9.06 10.77
C PRO A 188 5.07 8.50 12.20
N ARG A 189 4.36 7.43 12.55
CA ARG A 189 4.50 6.81 13.89
C ARG A 189 5.78 6.01 14.01
N PHE A 190 6.38 5.59 12.89
CA PHE A 190 7.65 4.87 12.89
C PHE A 190 8.84 5.79 13.20
N ASP A 191 8.69 7.11 13.11
CA ASP A 191 9.71 8.06 13.56
C ASP A 191 9.86 8.09 15.11
N VAL A 192 8.82 7.64 15.83
CA VAL A 192 8.79 7.69 17.31
C VAL A 192 9.20 6.33 17.88
N ARG A 193 10.42 6.26 18.42
CA ARG A 193 11.04 5.03 18.94
C ARG A 193 10.96 4.85 20.45
N THR A 194 10.32 5.78 21.17
CA THR A 194 10.29 5.78 22.64
C THR A 194 8.87 5.91 23.19
N GLY A 195 8.67 5.39 24.41
CA GLY A 195 7.45 5.53 25.18
C GLY A 195 6.35 4.54 24.82
N ARG A 196 5.31 4.51 25.65
CA ARG A 196 4.21 3.53 25.53
C ARG A 196 3.42 3.64 24.22
N ARG A 197 3.41 4.82 23.60
CA ARG A 197 2.71 5.03 22.31
C ARG A 197 3.42 4.33 21.15
N ALA A 198 4.75 4.26 21.20
CA ALA A 198 5.57 3.50 20.26
C ALA A 198 5.38 2.00 20.48
N LEU A 199 5.45 1.51 21.73
CA LEU A 199 5.17 0.10 22.04
C LEU A 199 3.78 -0.35 21.53
N LYS A 200 2.73 0.46 21.77
CA LYS A 200 1.37 0.18 21.28
C LYS A 200 1.24 0.12 19.75
N LEU A 201 2.23 0.61 18.99
CA LEU A 201 2.21 0.48 17.54
C LEU A 201 2.36 -1.00 17.11
N LEU A 202 3.18 -1.79 17.84
CA LEU A 202 3.41 -3.22 17.57
C LEU A 202 2.11 -4.04 17.66
N GLU A 203 1.23 -3.67 18.59
CA GLU A 203 -0.05 -4.34 18.83
C GLU A 203 -1.14 -3.96 17.81
N HIS A 204 -0.87 -2.99 16.93
CA HIS A 204 -1.88 -2.51 16.01
C HIS A 204 -2.24 -3.57 14.95
N LYS A 205 -3.54 -3.76 14.68
CA LYS A 205 -4.06 -4.74 13.68
C LYS A 205 -3.43 -4.60 12.28
N ARG A 206 -2.92 -3.41 11.94
CA ARG A 206 -2.28 -3.08 10.65
C ARG A 206 -0.76 -2.88 10.74
N PHE A 207 -0.15 -3.19 11.88
CA PHE A 207 1.29 -3.03 12.08
C PHE A 207 2.09 -3.69 10.96
N ARG A 208 1.83 -4.97 10.65
CA ARG A 208 2.60 -5.68 9.62
C ARG A 208 2.60 -4.99 8.26
N ALA A 209 1.44 -4.56 7.77
CA ALA A 209 1.35 -3.88 6.48
C ALA A 209 2.03 -2.50 6.51
N ALA A 210 1.87 -1.75 7.61
CA ALA A 210 2.49 -0.44 7.76
C ALA A 210 4.02 -0.53 7.93
N TYR A 211 4.49 -1.58 8.61
CA TYR A 211 5.90 -1.94 8.74
C TYR A 211 6.49 -2.33 7.37
N ASP A 212 5.83 -3.21 6.62
CA ASP A 212 6.29 -3.60 5.27
C ASP A 212 6.41 -2.38 4.35
N PHE A 213 5.48 -1.42 4.49
CA PHE A 213 5.51 -0.17 3.73
C PHE A 213 6.66 0.75 4.17
N MET A 214 6.92 0.84 5.47
CA MET A 214 8.05 1.60 6.03
C MET A 214 9.39 1.00 5.61
N MET A 215 9.52 -0.34 5.61
CA MET A 215 10.72 -1.03 5.12
C MET A 215 10.96 -0.74 3.64
N LEU A 216 9.92 -0.79 2.81
CA LEU A 216 10.03 -0.42 1.39
C LEU A 216 10.51 1.04 1.22
N ARG A 217 9.99 1.98 2.03
CA ARG A 217 10.46 3.37 2.01
C ARG A 217 11.94 3.46 2.41
N ALA A 218 12.38 2.71 3.43
CA ALA A 218 13.77 2.69 3.88
C ALA A 218 14.72 2.10 2.82
N GLU A 219 14.30 1.05 2.13
CA GLU A 219 15.04 0.44 1.00
C GLU A 219 15.30 1.47 -0.11
N CYS A 220 14.30 2.32 -0.41
CA CYS A 220 14.39 3.38 -1.42
C CYS A 220 14.95 4.71 -0.88
N GLY A 221 15.40 4.76 0.39
CA GLY A 221 15.97 5.97 0.99
C GLY A 221 14.96 7.09 1.31
N ASP A 222 13.66 6.79 1.37
CA ASP A 222 12.57 7.69 1.80
C ASP A 222 12.19 7.49 3.28
N PHE A 223 13.03 6.79 4.06
CA PHE A 223 12.87 6.61 5.50
C PHE A 223 14.23 6.34 6.19
N ASP A 224 14.34 6.74 7.46
CA ASP A 224 15.56 6.53 8.25
C ASP A 224 15.86 5.03 8.44
N ARG A 225 17.07 4.61 8.05
CA ARG A 225 17.52 3.22 8.14
C ARG A 225 17.73 2.77 9.59
N ASP A 226 18.13 3.67 10.48
CA ASP A 226 18.32 3.34 11.90
C ASP A 226 16.96 3.11 12.56
N ALA A 227 15.97 3.94 12.25
CA ALA A 227 14.59 3.69 12.66
C ALA A 227 14.03 2.38 12.08
N ALA A 228 14.28 2.07 10.80
CA ALA A 228 13.83 0.81 10.20
C ALA A 228 14.46 -0.42 10.89
N THR A 229 15.75 -0.36 11.19
CA THR A 229 16.48 -1.41 11.93
C THR A 229 15.89 -1.57 13.33
N PHE A 230 15.69 -0.48 14.07
CA PHE A 230 15.04 -0.51 15.38
C PHE A 230 13.69 -1.23 15.34
N TRP A 231 12.80 -0.88 14.40
CA TRP A 231 11.48 -1.53 14.28
C TRP A 231 11.56 -3.00 13.85
N THR A 232 12.62 -3.39 13.15
CA THR A 232 12.90 -4.79 12.83
C THR A 232 13.29 -5.56 14.10
N ASP A 233 14.20 -5.02 14.91
CA ASP A 233 14.74 -5.69 16.09
C ASP A 233 13.68 -5.90 17.18
N VAL A 234 12.89 -4.86 17.49
CA VAL A 234 11.86 -4.93 18.55
C VAL A 234 10.76 -5.96 18.29
N GLN A 235 10.57 -6.40 17.04
CA GLN A 235 9.61 -7.47 16.73
C GLN A 235 10.06 -8.84 17.29
N ASN A 236 11.38 -9.07 17.37
CA ASN A 236 11.96 -10.33 17.85
C ASN A 236 12.27 -10.33 19.36
N GLN A 237 12.07 -9.19 20.01
CA GLN A 237 12.32 -9.01 21.44
C GLN A 237 11.15 -9.51 22.30
N ASP A 238 11.47 -9.98 23.51
CA ASP A 238 10.48 -10.22 24.56
C ASP A 238 9.99 -8.92 25.22
N ASP A 239 9.07 -9.01 26.18
CA ASP A 239 8.45 -7.84 26.81
C ASP A 239 9.44 -7.02 27.66
N GLU A 240 10.43 -7.65 28.30
CA GLU A 240 11.45 -6.96 29.10
C GLU A 240 12.41 -6.20 28.19
N GLN A 241 12.88 -6.85 27.12
CA GLN A 241 13.73 -6.25 26.10
C GLN A 241 13.02 -5.08 25.40
N ARG A 242 11.73 -5.23 25.06
CA ARG A 242 10.94 -4.12 24.49
C ARG A 242 10.80 -2.95 25.46
N ALA A 243 10.61 -3.20 26.75
CA ALA A 243 10.51 -2.12 27.74
C ALA A 243 11.78 -1.27 27.78
N ILE A 244 12.95 -1.91 27.67
CA ILE A 244 14.25 -1.24 27.56
C ILE A 244 14.36 -0.49 26.23
N SER A 245 14.13 -1.16 25.09
CA SER A 245 14.26 -0.56 23.76
C SER A 245 13.37 0.66 23.57
N PHE A 246 12.14 0.63 24.10
CA PHE A 246 11.22 1.78 24.07
C PHE A 246 11.45 2.79 25.21
N ALA A 247 12.51 2.65 26.01
CA ALA A 247 12.82 3.53 27.13
C ALA A 247 11.62 3.77 28.07
N LEU A 248 10.93 2.69 28.45
CA LEU A 248 9.76 2.76 29.35
C LEU A 248 10.16 2.97 30.82
N ASP A 249 11.46 2.88 31.14
CA ASP A 249 12.00 3.06 32.47
C ASP A 249 12.21 4.54 32.81
N GLY A 250 11.12 5.12 33.32
CA GLY A 250 11.07 6.39 34.05
C GLY A 250 10.07 6.26 35.20
N LYS A 251 10.57 5.81 36.35
CA LYS A 251 9.93 5.49 37.65
C LYS A 251 9.42 4.05 37.81
N PRO A 252 9.94 3.29 38.80
CA PRO A 252 9.38 1.99 39.14
C PRO A 252 7.94 2.20 39.59
N ALA A 253 7.02 1.42 39.01
CA ALA A 253 5.66 1.32 39.50
C ALA A 253 5.75 1.01 40.99
N SER A 254 5.37 1.97 41.83
CA SER A 254 5.33 1.73 43.27
C SER A 254 4.46 0.49 43.47
N ARG A 255 5.07 -0.56 44.05
CA ARG A 255 4.34 -1.71 44.54
C ARG A 255 3.20 -1.16 45.37
N ARG A 256 1.99 -1.21 44.81
CA ARG A 256 0.75 -0.83 45.48
C ARG A 256 0.70 -1.67 46.75
N ARG A 257 1.14 -1.11 47.89
CA ARG A 257 1.07 -1.76 49.19
C ARG A 257 -0.39 -2.19 49.36
N LYS A 258 -0.66 -3.50 49.31
CA LYS A 258 -1.97 -4.06 49.65
C LYS A 258 -2.30 -3.55 51.05
N ARG A 259 -3.25 -2.62 51.15
CA ARG A 259 -3.82 -2.19 52.44
C ARG A 259 -4.28 -3.46 53.17
N PRO A 260 -3.93 -3.66 54.45
CA PRO A 260 -4.39 -4.81 55.19
C PRO A 260 -5.92 -4.77 55.26
N ARG A 261 -6.58 -5.84 54.82
CA ARG A 261 -8.02 -6.01 55.03
C ARG A 261 -8.28 -6.03 56.53
N ARG A 262 -8.94 -4.99 57.04
CA ARG A 262 -9.42 -4.91 58.43
C ARG A 262 -10.41 -6.06 58.63
N ARG A 263 -10.01 -7.08 59.40
CA ARG A 263 -10.90 -8.18 59.83
C ARG A 263 -12.08 -7.56 60.59
N ARG A 264 -13.30 -7.71 60.05
CA ARG A 264 -14.53 -7.46 60.82
C ARG A 264 -14.62 -8.53 61.91
N LYS A 265 -14.77 -8.11 63.17
CA LYS A 265 -15.13 -8.99 64.29
C LYS A 265 -16.55 -9.55 64.04
N PRO A 266 -16.83 -10.81 64.41
CA PRO A 266 -18.20 -11.29 64.46
C PRO A 266 -18.90 -10.64 65.67
N ALA A 267 -20.10 -10.10 65.46
CA ALA A 267 -21.01 -9.81 66.55
C ALA A 267 -21.62 -11.14 66.99
N ALA A 268 -21.40 -11.48 68.26
CA ALA A 268 -22.10 -12.55 68.96
C ALA A 268 -23.59 -12.21 69.04
N GLY A 269 -24.43 -13.24 68.95
CA GLY A 269 -25.87 -13.14 69.15
C GLY A 269 -26.27 -13.12 70.62
N GLU A 270 -27.57 -13.36 70.82
CA GLU A 270 -28.35 -13.49 72.07
C GLU A 270 -28.82 -12.14 72.63
N SER A 271 -30.12 -11.91 72.91
CA SER A 271 -31.35 -12.73 72.93
C SER A 271 -32.55 -11.83 72.69
#